data_AF-A0A644WA43-F1
#
_entry.id   AF-A0A644WA43-F1
#
_cell.length_a   1.000
_cell.length_b   1.000
_cell.length_c   1.000
_cell.angle_alpha   90.00
_cell.angle_beta   90.00
_cell.angle_gamma   90.00
#
_symmetry.space_group_name_H-M   'P 1'
#
loop_
_entity.id
_entity.type
_entity.pdbx_description
1 polymer ?
#
loop_
_entity_poly.entity_id
_entity_poly.type
_entity_poly.pdbx_seq_one_letter_code
_entity_poly.pdbx_strand_id
1 'polypeptide(L)'
;MGFAVGKRQGKSHERNRGRRILKEGFRRLLPWMKEGVWVVASLRSGGMTAGAGEVYYDLARLLGGRGMLAGCWPGPDWECTEAGRKEKP
;
A
#
# COMPACT_ATOMS: atom_id res chain seq x y z
N MET A 1 1.86 9.94 6.18
CA MET A 1 1.72 8.48 6.40
C MET A 1 2.71 7.97 7.43
N GLY A 2 2.33 6.98 8.21
CA GLY A 2 3.22 6.23 9.11
C GLY A 2 3.17 4.72 8.85
N PHE A 3 4.32 4.04 9.00
CA PHE A 3 4.45 2.59 8.81
C PHE A 3 5.00 1.93 10.07
N ALA A 4 4.30 0.92 10.58
CA ALA A 4 4.69 0.18 11.77
C ALA A 4 4.83 -1.32 11.49
N VAL A 5 5.80 -1.97 12.15
CA VAL A 5 5.89 -3.43 12.25
C VAL A 5 6.25 -3.75 13.69
N GLY A 6 5.42 -4.54 14.36
CA GLY A 6 5.51 -4.83 15.78
C GLY A 6 6.77 -5.61 16.16
N LYS A 7 7.30 -5.37 17.36
CA LYS A 7 8.51 -6.05 17.86
C LYS A 7 8.36 -7.58 17.93
N ARG A 8 7.13 -8.09 18.10
CA ARG A 8 6.80 -9.53 18.17
C ARG A 8 6.78 -10.22 16.79
N GLN A 9 6.91 -9.50 15.69
CA GLN A 9 6.72 -10.02 14.33
C GLN A 9 8.01 -10.49 13.65
N GLY A 10 9.13 -10.48 14.37
CA GLY A 10 10.42 -10.96 13.85
C GLY A 10 11.60 -10.10 14.29
N LYS A 11 12.79 -10.53 13.87
CA LYS A 11 14.07 -9.84 14.03
C LYS A 11 14.10 -8.52 13.23
N SER A 12 15.13 -7.71 13.48
CA SER A 12 15.23 -6.37 12.87
C SER A 12 15.16 -6.37 11.35
N HIS A 13 15.84 -7.32 10.69
CA HIS A 13 15.84 -7.42 9.22
C HIS A 13 14.46 -7.78 8.65
N GLU A 14 13.72 -8.68 9.30
CA GLU A 14 12.35 -9.05 8.91
C GLU A 14 11.42 -7.83 9.03
N ARG A 15 11.52 -7.08 10.15
CA ARG A 15 10.72 -5.86 10.34
C ARG A 15 11.07 -4.76 9.33
N ASN A 16 12.35 -4.64 8.96
CA ASN A 16 12.78 -3.72 7.89
C ASN A 16 12.22 -4.13 6.53
N ARG A 17 12.25 -5.43 6.20
CA ARG A 17 11.62 -5.96 4.98
C ARG A 17 10.13 -5.66 4.96
N GLY A 18 9.41 -5.96 6.04
CA GLY A 18 7.98 -5.71 6.16
C GLY A 18 7.63 -4.23 5.97
N ARG A 19 8.37 -3.30 6.60
CA ARG A 19 8.21 -1.85 6.38
C ARG A 19 8.47 -1.45 4.94
N ARG A 20 9.51 -1.99 4.29
CA ARG A 20 9.84 -1.69 2.89
C ARG A 20 8.71 -2.10 1.95
N ILE A 21 8.19 -3.32 2.12
CA ILE A 21 7.09 -3.84 1.31
C ILE A 21 5.82 -3.02 1.51
N LEU A 22 5.47 -2.70 2.76
CA LEU A 22 4.29 -1.88 3.04
C LEU A 22 4.42 -0.47 2.45
N LYS A 23 5.61 0.15 2.57
CA LYS A 23 5.89 1.45 1.97
C LYS A 23 5.77 1.40 0.44
N GLU A 24 6.26 0.35 -0.20
CA GLU A 24 6.20 0.18 -1.65
C GLU A 24 4.76 0.01 -2.15
N GLY A 25 3.94 -0.80 -1.47
CA GLY A 25 2.51 -0.93 -1.80
C GLY A 25 1.77 0.42 -1.72
N PHE A 26 2.02 1.20 -0.66
CA PHE A 26 1.46 2.54 -0.54
C PHE A 26 2.00 3.53 -1.56
N ARG A 27 3.31 3.50 -1.88
CA ARG A 27 3.92 4.39 -2.88
C ARG A 27 3.19 4.28 -4.21
N ARG A 28 2.80 3.07 -4.60
CA ARG A 28 2.06 2.81 -5.84
C ARG A 28 0.62 3.31 -5.79
N LEU A 29 -0.05 3.26 -4.63
CA LEU A 29 -1.43 3.74 -4.49
C LEU A 29 -1.54 5.23 -4.20
N LEU A 30 -0.45 5.87 -3.75
CA LEU A 30 -0.40 7.28 -3.34
C LEU A 30 -1.00 8.25 -4.37
N PRO A 31 -0.77 8.10 -5.69
CA PRO A 31 -1.34 9.02 -6.69
C PRO A 31 -2.88 9.06 -6.70
N TRP A 32 -3.52 8.00 -6.22
CA TRP A 32 -4.97 7.87 -6.19
C TRP A 32 -5.55 7.95 -4.78
N MET A 33 -4.76 8.28 -3.77
CA MET A 33 -5.30 8.47 -2.43
C MET A 33 -6.02 9.80 -2.31
N LYS A 34 -7.14 9.80 -1.57
CA LYS A 34 -7.83 11.05 -1.23
C LYS A 34 -6.95 11.96 -0.39
N GLU A 35 -7.04 13.26 -0.66
CA GLU A 35 -6.36 14.30 0.10
C GLU A 35 -6.96 14.43 1.51
N GLY A 36 -6.20 15.04 2.43
CA GLY A 36 -6.64 15.30 3.82
C GLY A 36 -6.65 14.07 4.74
N VAL A 37 -6.27 12.88 4.25
CA VAL A 37 -6.29 11.64 5.05
C VAL A 37 -4.95 11.34 5.70
N TRP A 38 -4.97 11.03 7.00
CA TRP A 38 -3.82 10.51 7.73
C TRP A 38 -3.91 8.98 7.84
N VAL A 39 -2.94 8.28 7.23
CA VAL A 39 -2.89 6.82 7.28
C VAL A 39 -1.70 6.33 8.11
N VAL A 40 -2.00 5.47 9.08
CA VAL A 40 -1.04 4.63 9.79
C VAL A 40 -1.33 3.17 9.42
N ALA A 41 -0.34 2.49 8.87
CA ALA A 41 -0.47 1.10 8.45
C ALA A 41 0.51 0.21 9.21
N SER A 42 0.08 -1.01 9.50
CA SER A 42 0.94 -2.05 10.04
C SER A 42 0.74 -3.36 9.31
N LEU A 43 1.83 -4.08 9.09
CA LEU A 43 1.78 -5.41 8.51
C LEU A 43 1.38 -6.40 9.61
N ARG A 44 0.42 -7.29 9.35
CA ARG A 44 0.14 -8.42 10.25
C ARG A 44 1.22 -9.50 10.08
N SER A 45 1.33 -10.43 11.05
CA SER A 45 2.37 -11.47 11.02
C SER A 45 2.32 -12.31 9.73
N GLY A 46 1.13 -12.64 9.23
CA GLY A 46 0.98 -13.35 7.96
C GLY A 46 1.46 -12.56 6.74
N GLY A 47 1.49 -11.22 6.81
CA GLY A 47 2.04 -10.39 5.74
C GLY A 47 3.57 -10.34 5.72
N MET A 48 4.25 -10.78 6.78
CA MET A 48 5.72 -10.71 6.89
C MET A 48 6.44 -11.57 5.86
N THR A 49 5.79 -12.62 5.37
CA THR A 49 6.27 -13.53 4.33
C THR A 49 5.79 -13.14 2.94
N ALA A 50 4.82 -12.22 2.83
CA ALA A 50 4.24 -11.82 1.55
C ALA A 50 5.23 -11.05 0.67
N GLY A 51 4.95 -11.06 -0.63
CA GLY A 51 5.60 -10.23 -1.64
C GLY A 51 4.99 -8.82 -1.75
N ALA A 52 5.67 -7.93 -2.46
CA ALA A 52 5.20 -6.56 -2.62
C ALA A 52 3.92 -6.43 -3.45
N GLY A 53 3.75 -7.28 -4.48
CA GLY A 53 2.51 -7.36 -5.26
C GLY A 53 1.31 -7.80 -4.42
N GLU A 54 1.46 -8.85 -3.61
CA GLU A 54 0.39 -9.33 -2.73
C GLU A 54 -0.06 -8.25 -1.75
N VAL A 55 0.90 -7.56 -1.10
CA VAL A 55 0.60 -6.45 -0.18
C VAL A 55 -0.05 -5.28 -0.91
N TYR A 56 0.35 -4.97 -2.14
CA TYR A 56 -0.31 -3.97 -2.95
C TYR A 56 -1.77 -4.30 -3.24
N TYR A 57 -2.08 -5.53 -3.69
CA TYR A 57 -3.45 -5.93 -3.97
C TYR A 57 -4.33 -5.94 -2.72
N ASP A 58 -3.78 -6.35 -1.57
CA ASP A 58 -4.47 -6.30 -0.28
C ASP A 58 -4.78 -4.84 0.13
N LEU A 59 -3.79 -3.95 0.03
CA LEU A 59 -3.98 -2.52 0.32
C LEU A 59 -4.98 -1.86 -0.63
N ALA A 60 -4.91 -2.17 -1.93
CA ALA A 60 -5.81 -1.64 -2.93
C ALA A 60 -7.27 -2.01 -2.64
N ARG A 61 -7.52 -3.28 -2.30
CA ARG A 61 -8.85 -3.76 -1.89
C ARG A 61 -9.32 -3.09 -0.60
N LEU A 62 -8.46 -3.00 0.41
CA LEU A 62 -8.78 -2.39 1.70
C LEU A 62 -9.12 -0.90 1.57
N LEU A 63 -8.31 -0.13 0.85
CA LEU A 63 -8.49 1.31 0.67
C LEU A 63 -9.65 1.61 -0.27
N GLY A 64 -9.77 0.86 -1.38
CA GLY A 64 -10.89 0.98 -2.32
C GLY A 64 -12.23 0.68 -1.65
N GLY A 65 -12.32 -0.42 -0.90
CA GLY A 65 -13.53 -0.79 -0.16
C GLY A 65 -13.93 0.18 0.96
N ARG A 66 -13.00 1.05 1.39
CA ARG A 66 -13.26 2.13 2.36
C ARG A 66 -13.44 3.50 1.73
N GLY A 67 -13.48 3.58 0.39
CA GLY A 67 -13.60 4.84 -0.33
C GLY A 67 -12.44 5.80 -0.09
N MET A 68 -11.24 5.28 0.22
CA MET A 68 -10.04 6.07 0.48
C MET A 68 -9.25 6.39 -0.80
N LEU A 69 -9.64 5.78 -1.92
CA LEU A 69 -9.09 6.05 -3.24
C LEU A 69 -10.01 7.00 -4.01
N ALA A 70 -9.42 7.83 -4.87
CA ALA A 70 -10.10 8.79 -5.72
C ALA A 70 -10.98 8.08 -6.75
N GLY A 71 -12.06 8.73 -7.20
CA GLY A 71 -13.01 8.13 -8.16
C GLY A 71 -12.40 7.82 -9.53
N CYS A 72 -11.29 8.47 -9.89
CA CYS A 72 -10.56 8.21 -11.13
C CYS A 72 -9.55 7.05 -11.04
N TRP A 73 -9.48 6.36 -9.89
CA TRP A 73 -8.60 5.22 -9.72
C TRP A 73 -9.04 4.07 -10.66
N PRO A 74 -8.17 3.57 -11.57
CA PRO A 74 -8.55 2.57 -12.57
C PRO A 74 -8.77 1.16 -12.01
N GLY A 75 -8.55 0.96 -10.71
CA GLY A 75 -8.50 -0.34 -10.06
C GLY A 75 -7.06 -0.82 -9.82
N PRO A 76 -6.90 -1.98 -9.17
CA PRO A 76 -5.57 -2.49 -8.82
C PRO A 76 -4.84 -3.03 -10.05
N ASP A 77 -3.70 -2.44 -10.36
CA ASP A 77 -2.77 -2.86 -11.38
C ASP A 77 -1.33 -2.61 -10.90
N TRP A 78 -0.57 -3.69 -10.67
CA TRP A 78 0.82 -3.60 -10.24
C TRP A 78 1.75 -3.08 -11.34
N GLU A 79 1.38 -3.11 -12.62
CA GLU A 79 2.21 -2.54 -13.69
C GLU A 79 1.89 -1.05 -13.93
N CYS A 80 0.74 -0.57 -13.45
CA CYS A 80 0.34 0.83 -13.50
C CYS A 80 1.21 1.67 -12.54
N THR A 81 2.38 2.07 -13.03
CA THR A 81 3.16 3.17 -12.48
C THR A 81 2.60 4.49 -13.01
N GLU A 82 2.97 5.63 -12.40
CA GLU A 82 2.33 6.96 -12.52
C GLU A 82 1.92 7.46 -13.92
N ALA A 83 2.39 6.81 -15.00
CA ALA A 83 1.90 6.95 -16.37
C ALA A 83 0.37 6.79 -16.53
N GLY A 84 -0.30 6.00 -15.68
CA GLY A 84 -1.77 5.88 -15.68
C GLY A 84 -2.52 7.17 -15.33
N ARG A 85 -1.83 8.23 -14.87
CA ARG A 85 -2.40 9.56 -14.62
C ARG A 85 -2.61 10.37 -15.91
N LYS A 86 -1.89 10.06 -17.01
CA LYS A 86 -1.80 10.98 -18.17
C LYS A 86 -2.94 10.92 -19.16
N GLU A 87 -3.88 10.01 -19.03
CA GLU A 87 -5.04 9.96 -19.94
C GLU A 87 -6.34 9.82 -19.17
N LYS A 88 -6.94 10.96 -18.87
CA LYS A 88 -8.33 11.26 -19.29
C LYS A 88 -8.48 12.79 -19.37
N PRO A 89 -9.05 13.31 -20.47
CA PRO A 89 -9.19 14.74 -20.73
C PRO A 89 -10.04 15.47 -19.70
#